data_AF-A0A958IRH0-F1
#
_entry.id   AF-A0A958IRH0-F1
#
_cell.length_a   1.000
_cell.length_b   1.000
_cell.length_c   1.000
_cell.angle_alpha   90.00
_cell.angle_beta   90.00
_cell.angle_gamma   90.00
#
_symmetry.space_group_name_H-M   'P 1'
#
loop_
_entity.id
_entity.type
_entity.pdbx_description
1 polymer ?
#
loop_
_entity_poly.entity_id
_entity_poly.type
_entity_poly.pdbx_seq_one_letter_code
_entity_poly.pdbx_strand_id
1 'polypeptide(L)'
;FFNIITTGGGAAAYSQQGYNFYTIRQLLAPIEQTARLCKMVFLPPYVVHGTHAITPEEIEAYREKGQRLLTMIRDGDFDLAAAMQLQYLNDYMKRSD
;
A
#
# COMPACT_ATOMS: atom_id res chain seq x y z
N PHE A 1 2.60 -1.66 11.40
CA PHE A 1 1.19 -1.94 11.07
C PHE A 1 0.89 -1.30 9.72
N PHE A 2 0.24 -2.03 8.81
CA PHE A 2 -0.13 -1.52 7.49
C PHE A 2 -1.34 -2.29 6.97
N ASN A 3 -1.98 -1.78 5.91
CA ASN A 3 -3.12 -2.44 5.27
C ASN A 3 -2.74 -2.92 3.87
N ILE A 4 -3.27 -4.08 3.48
CA ILE A 4 -3.31 -4.56 2.10
C ILE A 4 -4.74 -4.40 1.63
N ILE A 5 -5.00 -3.53 0.66
CA ILE A 5 -6.35 -3.19 0.21
C ILE A 5 -6.48 -3.21 -1.31
N THR A 6 -7.71 -3.42 -1.76
CA THR A 6 -8.08 -3.38 -3.19
C THR A 6 -9.07 -2.25 -3.44
N THR A 7 -9.05 -1.65 -4.63
CA THR A 7 -10.05 -0.68 -5.05
C THR A 7 -10.63 -1.00 -6.42
N GLY A 8 -11.93 -0.74 -6.59
CA GLY A 8 -12.57 -0.81 -7.91
C GLY A 8 -12.02 0.26 -8.86
N GLY A 9 -11.93 1.52 -8.40
CA GLY A 9 -11.38 2.62 -9.20
C GLY A 9 -9.87 2.50 -9.43
N GLY A 10 -9.38 3.07 -10.53
CA GLY A 10 -7.94 3.20 -10.80
C GLY A 10 -7.25 4.20 -9.86
N ALA A 11 -5.92 4.21 -9.83
CA ALA A 11 -5.14 5.04 -8.92
C ALA A 11 -5.45 6.54 -9.03
N ALA A 12 -5.62 7.05 -10.25
CA ALA A 12 -5.91 8.46 -10.51
C ALA A 12 -7.23 8.95 -9.88
N ALA A 13 -8.18 8.04 -9.62
CA ALA A 13 -9.44 8.38 -8.96
C ALA A 13 -9.23 8.83 -7.50
N TYR A 14 -8.13 8.44 -6.87
CA TYR A 14 -7.82 8.70 -5.45
C TYR A 14 -6.82 9.85 -5.31
N SER A 15 -7.27 11.04 -5.67
CA SER A 15 -6.52 12.30 -5.55
C SER A 15 -7.51 13.45 -5.34
N GLN A 16 -7.01 14.64 -5.01
CA GLN A 16 -7.86 15.82 -4.85
C GLN A 16 -8.62 16.20 -6.13
N GLN A 17 -8.01 15.95 -7.30
CA GLN A 17 -8.59 16.20 -8.61
C GLN A 17 -9.32 14.97 -9.19
N GLY A 18 -9.15 13.81 -8.56
CA GLY A 18 -9.75 12.55 -8.98
C GLY A 18 -11.21 12.41 -8.53
N TYR A 19 -11.92 11.45 -9.11
CA TYR A 19 -13.33 11.20 -8.85
C TYR A 19 -13.68 11.02 -7.36
N ASN A 20 -12.79 10.41 -6.58
CA ASN A 20 -13.02 10.16 -5.16
C ASN A 20 -12.58 11.31 -4.26
N PHE A 21 -12.02 12.40 -4.79
CA PHE A 21 -11.57 13.62 -4.10
C PHE A 21 -10.55 13.47 -2.96
N TYR A 22 -10.20 12.25 -2.58
CA TYR A 22 -9.31 11.92 -1.48
C TYR A 22 -8.27 10.90 -1.91
N THR A 23 -7.06 11.06 -1.38
CA THR A 23 -6.02 10.03 -1.45
C THR A 23 -6.40 8.82 -0.61
N ILE A 24 -5.86 7.64 -0.95
CA ILE A 24 -6.04 6.44 -0.13
C ILE A 24 -5.60 6.68 1.32
N ARG A 25 -4.52 7.43 1.54
CA ARG A 25 -4.04 7.72 2.90
C ARG A 25 -5.04 8.54 3.71
N GLN A 26 -5.70 9.52 3.09
CA GLN A 26 -6.78 10.27 3.74
C GLN A 26 -7.97 9.38 4.09
N LEU A 27 -8.36 8.47 3.20
CA LEU A 27 -9.45 7.52 3.46
C LEU A 27 -9.12 6.52 4.58
N LEU A 28 -7.84 6.25 4.83
CA LEU A 28 -7.38 5.37 5.91
C LEU A 28 -7.16 6.08 7.25
N ALA A 29 -7.45 7.38 7.36
CA ALA A 29 -7.21 8.16 8.59
C ALA A 29 -7.81 7.53 9.87
N PRO A 30 -9.03 6.95 9.87
CA PRO A 30 -9.54 6.28 11.06
C PRO A 30 -8.71 5.06 11.49
N ILE A 31 -8.18 4.30 10.53
CA ILE A 31 -7.35 3.12 10.79
C ILE A 31 -5.96 3.54 11.28
N GLU A 32 -5.40 4.60 10.70
CA GLU A 32 -4.16 5.20 11.18
C GLU A 32 -4.29 5.66 12.64
N GLN A 33 -5.44 6.24 13.01
CA GLN A 33 -5.72 6.65 14.38
C GLN A 33 -5.77 5.45 15.34
N THR A 34 -6.37 4.32 14.92
CA THR A 34 -6.34 3.07 15.71
C THR A 34 -4.90 2.59 15.95
N ALA A 35 -4.06 2.57 14.91
CA ALA A 35 -2.66 2.16 15.05
C ALA A 35 -1.89 3.06 16.03
N ARG A 36 -2.10 4.38 15.98
CA ARG A 36 -1.49 5.35 16.90
C ARG A 36 -1.94 5.14 18.34
N LEU A 37 -3.23 4.91 18.59
CA LEU A 37 -3.75 4.60 19.91
C LEU A 37 -3.08 3.35 20.51
N CYS A 38 -2.83 2.34 19.66
CA CYS A 38 -2.12 1.12 20.03
C CYS A 38 -0.59 1.26 20.05
N LYS A 39 -0.04 2.48 19.92
CA LYS A 39 1.41 2.77 19.90
C LYS A 39 2.17 2.03 18.78
N MET A 40 1.52 1.74 17.66
CA MET A 40 2.12 1.10 16.50
C MET A 40 2.65 2.13 15.51
N VAL A 41 3.70 1.77 14.76
CA VAL A 41 4.12 2.51 13.56
C VAL A 41 3.15 2.20 12.41
N PHE A 42 2.47 3.22 11.90
CA PHE A 42 1.57 3.11 10.74
C PHE A 42 2.36 3.35 9.44
N LEU A 43 2.49 2.31 8.62
CA LEU A 43 3.20 2.38 7.34
C LEU A 43 2.24 2.71 6.19
N PRO A 44 2.77 3.19 5.05
CA PRO A 44 1.98 3.31 3.83
C PRO A 44 1.26 2.00 3.47
N PRO A 45 0.09 2.05 2.84
CA PRO A 45 -0.64 0.84 2.48
C PRO A 45 -0.01 0.14 1.27
N TYR A 46 -0.28 -1.15 1.12
CA TYR A 46 -0.14 -1.86 -0.15
C TYR A 46 -1.49 -1.85 -0.85
N VAL A 47 -1.57 -1.31 -2.07
CA VAL A 47 -2.82 -1.05 -2.77
C VAL A 47 -2.84 -1.71 -4.13
N VAL A 48 -3.90 -2.45 -4.43
CA VAL A 48 -4.23 -2.94 -5.77
C VAL A 48 -5.38 -2.11 -6.32
N HIS A 49 -5.10 -1.26 -7.29
CA HIS A 49 -6.10 -0.38 -7.91
C HIS A 49 -6.74 -1.04 -9.14
N GLY A 50 -7.92 -0.55 -9.53
CA GLY A 50 -8.53 -0.89 -10.82
C GLY A 50 -8.98 -2.35 -10.93
N THR A 51 -9.42 -2.98 -9.84
CA THR A 51 -9.68 -4.44 -9.84
C THR A 51 -10.77 -4.91 -10.81
N HIS A 52 -11.58 -4.01 -11.35
CA HIS A 52 -12.56 -4.34 -12.40
C HIS A 52 -11.94 -4.64 -13.77
N ALA A 53 -10.69 -4.22 -14.00
CA ALA A 53 -9.99 -4.34 -15.28
C ALA A 53 -8.60 -4.99 -15.16
N ILE A 54 -8.27 -5.54 -13.98
CA ILE A 54 -6.98 -6.17 -13.72
C ILE A 54 -6.89 -7.54 -14.40
N THR A 55 -5.75 -7.81 -15.01
CA THR A 55 -5.47 -9.09 -15.68
C THR A 55 -4.99 -10.16 -14.69
N PRO A 56 -5.13 -11.46 -15.01
CA PRO A 56 -4.54 -12.54 -14.20
C PRO A 56 -3.03 -12.37 -13.98
N GLU A 57 -2.30 -11.90 -14.99
CA GLU A 57 -0.85 -11.67 -14.92
C GLU A 57 -0.51 -10.54 -13.93
N GLU A 58 -1.28 -9.45 -13.95
CA GLU A 58 -1.13 -8.37 -12.97
C GLU A 58 -1.48 -8.82 -11.56
N ILE A 59 -2.53 -9.64 -11.39
CA ILE A 59 -2.88 -10.23 -10.09
C ILE A 59 -1.69 -11.03 -9.54
N GLU A 60 -1.08 -11.89 -10.36
CA GLU A 60 0.07 -12.68 -9.93
C GLU A 60 1.27 -11.78 -9.58
N ALA A 61 1.53 -10.75 -10.38
CA ALA A 61 2.59 -9.79 -10.06
C ALA A 61 2.35 -9.04 -8.72
N TYR A 62 1.10 -8.69 -8.40
CA TYR A 62 0.77 -8.12 -7.09
C TYR A 62 0.89 -9.15 -5.96
N ARG A 63 0.54 -10.42 -6.21
CA ARG A 63 0.69 -11.51 -5.24
C ARG A 63 2.18 -11.72 -4.91
N GLU A 64 3.02 -11.88 -5.92
CA GLU A 64 4.45 -12.12 -5.75
C GLU A 64 5.14 -10.97 -4.99
N LYS A 65 4.87 -9.72 -5.40
CA LYS A 65 5.40 -8.53 -4.71
C LYS A 65 4.95 -8.45 -3.25
N GLY A 66 3.67 -8.73 -2.99
CA GLY A 66 3.11 -8.75 -1.64
C GLY A 66 3.75 -9.84 -0.76
N GLN A 67 3.90 -11.05 -1.30
CA GLN A 67 4.57 -12.16 -0.59
C GLN A 67 6.02 -11.85 -0.28
N ARG A 68 6.75 -11.24 -1.21
CA ARG A 68 8.15 -10.84 -1.01
C ARG A 68 8.27 -9.78 0.07
N LEU A 69 7.41 -8.75 0.04
CA LEU A 69 7.37 -7.71 1.07
C LEU A 69 7.12 -8.30 2.47
N LEU A 70 6.13 -9.20 2.60
CA LEU A 70 5.83 -9.87 3.87
C LEU A 70 7.00 -10.73 4.37
N THR A 71 7.69 -11.40 3.45
CA THR A 71 8.88 -12.22 3.76
C THR A 71 10.01 -11.34 4.30
N MET A 72 10.30 -10.22 3.64
CA MET A 72 11.33 -9.26 4.08
C MET A 72 11.02 -8.67 5.47
N ILE A 73 9.76 -8.31 5.72
CA ILE A 73 9.34 -7.82 7.04
C ILE A 73 9.51 -8.91 8.12
N ARG A 74 9.11 -10.16 7.82
CA ARG A 74 9.24 -11.30 8.73
C ARG A 74 10.70 -11.57 9.09
N ASP A 75 11.58 -11.51 8.09
CA ASP A 75 12.99 -11.89 8.23
C ASP A 75 13.86 -10.73 8.75
N GLY A 76 13.27 -9.55 8.96
CA GLY A 76 13.97 -8.36 9.45
C GLY A 76 14.78 -7.60 8.38
N ASP A 77 14.73 -8.05 7.13
CA ASP A 77 15.35 -7.40 5.97
C ASP A 77 14.44 -6.27 5.44
N PHE A 78 14.09 -5.32 6.31
CA PHE A 78 13.16 -4.25 6.00
C PHE A 78 13.58 -2.92 6.63
N ASP A 79 14.01 -2.00 5.76
CA ASP A 79 14.27 -0.60 6.11
C ASP A 79 12.96 0.16 6.35
N LEU A 80 12.61 0.28 7.64
CA LEU A 80 11.44 0.98 8.13
C LEU A 80 11.43 2.47 7.74
N ALA A 81 12.57 3.14 7.88
CA ALA A 81 12.67 4.58 7.68
C ALA A 81 12.43 4.95 6.22
N ALA A 82 13.01 4.16 5.30
CA ALA A 82 12.78 4.37 3.88
C ALA A 82 11.36 3.96 3.44
N ALA A 83 10.79 2.89 4.02
CA ALA A 83 9.41 2.51 3.73
C ALA A 83 8.40 3.62 4.08
N MET A 84 8.65 4.37 5.16
CA MET A 84 7.79 5.48 5.58
C MET A 84 7.75 6.67 4.60
N GLN A 85 8.73 6.78 3.69
CA GLN A 85 8.78 7.85 2.69
C GLN A 85 7.95 7.53 1.44
N LEU A 86 7.44 6.30 1.31
CA LEU A 86 6.68 5.88 0.15
C LEU A 86 5.22 6.35 0.24
N GLN A 87 4.61 6.54 -0.94
CA GLN A 87 3.17 6.68 -1.02
C GLN A 87 2.48 5.33 -0.79
N TYR A 88 2.97 4.27 -1.44
CA TYR A 88 2.49 2.89 -1.31
C TYR A 88 3.66 1.93 -1.13
N LEU A 89 3.46 0.87 -0.34
CA LEU A 89 4.47 -0.18 -0.17
C LEU A 89 4.69 -1.00 -1.44
N ASN A 90 3.81 -0.91 -2.45
CA ASN A 90 4.02 -1.49 -3.77
C ASN A 90 5.34 -1.04 -4.42
N ASP A 91 5.82 0.16 -4.07
CA ASP A 91 7.02 0.77 -4.64
C ASP A 91 8.30 0.40 -3.88
N TYR A 92 8.19 -0.35 -2.77
CA TYR A 92 9.34 -0.69 -1.93
C TYR A 92 10.43 -1.45 -2.69
N MET A 93 10.03 -2.37 -3.57
CA MET A 93 10.95 -3.18 -4.37
C MET A 93 11.47 -2.47 -5.62
N LYS A 94 10.90 -1.33 -6.01
CA LYS A 94 11.40 -0.54 -7.16
C LYS A 94 12.72 0.20 -6.83
N ARG A 95 13.14 0.16 -5.56
CA ARG A 95 14.39 0.78 -5.07
C ARG A 95 15.63 -0.10 -5.25
N SER A 96 15.46 -1.37 -5.63
CA SER A 96 16.54 -2.37 -5.70
C SER A 96 17.17 -2.50 -7.09
N ASP A 97 16.82 -1.64 -8.04
CA ASP A 97 17.37 -1.58 -9.40
C ASP A 97 18.33 -0.38 -9.56
#